data_AF-A0A4Q4CGE7-F1
#
_entry.id   AF-A0A4Q4CGE7-F1
#
_cell.length_a   1.000
_cell.length_b   1.000
_cell.length_c   1.000
_cell.angle_alpha   90.00
_cell.angle_beta   90.00
_cell.angle_gamma   90.00
#
_symmetry.space_group_name_H-M   'P 1'
#
loop_
_entity.id
_entity.type
_entity.pdbx_description
1 polymer ?
#
loop_
_entity_poly.entity_id
_entity_poly.type
_entity_poly.pdbx_seq_one_letter_code
_entity_poly.pdbx_strand_id
1 'polypeptide(L)' 'MTTEERRVRLADRLKMIRLRMMIQQALDDYGITTPAGIGAAVGLPGSDALKLLSRRQWRGGDRAQLEAMAARLGLKGPN' A
#
# COMPACT_ATOMS: atom_id res chain seq x y z
N MET A 1 9.33 24.22 -10.11
CA MET A 1 8.41 23.45 -9.26
C MET A 1 7.85 24.39 -8.21
N THR A 2 6.54 24.62 -8.23
CA THR A 2 5.91 25.61 -7.34
C THR A 2 5.72 25.03 -5.93
N THR A 3 5.52 25.89 -4.93
CA THR A 3 5.23 25.48 -3.55
C THR A 3 4.02 24.55 -3.47
N GLU A 4 3.03 24.75 -4.34
CA GLU A 4 1.80 23.96 -4.39
C GLU A 4 2.03 22.56 -4.96
N GLU A 5 2.78 22.44 -6.06
CA GLU A 5 3.18 21.14 -6.61
C GLU A 5 3.98 20.32 -5.58
N ARG A 6 4.81 20.99 -4.76
CA ARG A 6 5.55 20.32 -3.68
C ARG A 6 4.62 19.81 -2.58
N ARG A 7 3.61 20.59 -2.20
CA ARG A 7 2.61 20.19 -1.19
C ARG A 7 1.79 18.99 -1.66
N VAL A 8 1.30 19.01 -2.90
CA VAL A 8 0.54 17.89 -3.48
C VAL A 8 1.35 16.60 -3.47
N ARG A 9 2.61 16.65 -3.93
CA ARG A 9 3.48 15.45 -3.92
C ARG A 9 3.78 14.92 -2.52
N LEU A 10 3.96 15.81 -1.53
CA LEU A 10 4.18 15.41 -0.15
C LEU A 10 2.92 14.77 0.46
N ALA A 11 1.76 15.35 0.22
CA ALA A 11 0.48 14.80 0.66
C ALA A 11 0.23 13.41 0.05
N ASP A 12 0.46 13.25 -1.26
CA ASP A 12 0.35 11.95 -1.93
C ASP A 12 1.34 10.93 -1.35
N ARG A 13 2.58 11.34 -1.07
CA ARG A 13 3.57 10.45 -0.46
C ARG A 13 3.15 10.01 0.94
N LEU A 14 2.62 10.91 1.76
CA LEU A 14 2.12 10.59 3.10
C LEU A 14 0.93 9.63 3.05
N LYS A 15 0.00 9.84 2.10
CA LYS A 15 -1.13 8.92 1.89
C LYS A 15 -0.66 7.51 1.56
N MET A 16 0.32 7.36 0.66
CA MET A 16 0.88 6.04 0.32
C MET A 16 1.59 5.36 1.50
N ILE A 17 2.35 6.12 2.30
CA ILE A 17 3.00 5.58 3.51
C ILE A 17 1.95 5.05 4.50
N ARG A 18 0.92 5.85 4.79
CA ARG A 18 -0.16 5.46 5.70
C ARG A 18 -0.90 4.23 5.20
N LEU A 19 -1.22 4.20 3.91
CA LEU A 19 -1.91 3.07 3.28
C LEU A 19 -1.10 1.77 3.39
N ARG A 20 0.21 1.84 3.14
CA ARG A 20 1.11 0.69 3.35
C ARG A 20 1.07 0.21 4.80
N MET A 21 1.18 1.13 5.76
CA MET A 21 1.17 0.78 7.19
C MET A 21 -0.13 0.09 7.59
N MET A 22 -1.29 0.60 7.11
CA MET A 22 -2.59 -0.03 7.37
C MET A 22 -2.68 -1.44 6.78
N ILE A 23 -2.17 -1.64 5.57
CA ILE A 23 -2.14 -2.96 4.93
C ILE A 23 -1.25 -3.93 5.73
N GLN A 24 -0.04 -3.48 6.12
CA GLN A 24 0.87 -4.32 6.91
C GLN A 24 0.26 -4.69 8.26
N GLN A 25 -0.33 -3.72 8.96
CA GLN A 25 -1.01 -3.96 10.22
C GLN A 25 -2.17 -4.96 10.06
N ALA A 26 -3.01 -4.81 9.03
CA ALA A 26 -4.11 -5.73 8.79
C ALA A 26 -3.63 -7.15 8.49
N LEU A 27 -2.55 -7.30 7.70
CA LEU A 27 -1.94 -8.60 7.45
C LEU A 27 -1.40 -9.24 8.74
N ASP A 28 -0.75 -8.44 9.59
CA ASP A 28 -0.27 -8.89 10.89
C ASP A 28 -1.42 -9.29 11.83
N ASP A 29 -2.50 -8.50 11.87
CA ASP A 29 -3.72 -8.77 12.66
C ASP A 29 -4.42 -10.06 12.21
N TYR A 30 -4.40 -10.35 10.90
CA TYR A 30 -4.90 -11.62 10.35
C TYR A 30 -3.90 -12.78 10.48
N GLY A 31 -2.68 -12.54 11.00
CA GLY A 31 -1.63 -13.56 11.11
C GLY A 31 -1.02 -13.98 9.77
N ILE A 32 -1.16 -13.16 8.72
CA ILE A 32 -0.74 -13.45 7.36
C ILE A 32 0.69 -12.94 7.14
N THR A 33 1.67 -13.81 7.38
CA THR A 33 3.10 -13.47 7.26
C THR A 33 3.80 -14.10 6.06
N THR A 34 3.18 -15.10 5.43
CA THR A 34 3.80 -15.82 4.31
C THR A 34 3.61 -15.08 2.99
N PRO A 35 4.60 -15.08 2.08
CA PRO A 35 4.45 -14.48 0.76
C PRO A 35 3.19 -14.93 0.02
N ALA A 36 2.89 -16.24 0.05
CA ALA A 36 1.72 -16.81 -0.59
C ALA A 36 0.40 -16.33 0.05
N GLY A 37 0.34 -16.29 1.39
CA GLY A 37 -0.82 -15.79 2.11
C GLY A 37 -1.07 -14.30 1.86
N ILE A 38 -0.01 -13.49 1.87
CA ILE A 38 -0.08 -12.06 1.54
C ILE A 38 -0.63 -11.89 0.12
N GLY A 39 -0.08 -12.64 -0.85
CA GLY A 39 -0.54 -12.60 -2.23
C GLY A 39 -2.02 -12.96 -2.39
N ALA A 40 -2.47 -14.01 -1.70
CA ALA A 40 -3.88 -14.43 -1.71
C ALA A 40 -4.81 -13.37 -1.11
N ALA A 41 -4.44 -12.80 0.04
CA ALA A 41 -5.24 -11.79 0.73
C ALA A 41 -5.41 -10.50 -0.08
N VAL A 42 -4.39 -10.15 -0.86
CA VAL A 42 -4.36 -8.88 -1.60
C VAL A 42 -4.58 -9.06 -3.10
N GLY A 43 -4.79 -10.28 -3.59
CA GLY A 43 -5.06 -10.62 -4.99
C GLY A 43 -3.92 -10.30 -5.96
N LEU A 44 -2.67 -10.54 -5.55
CA LEU A 44 -1.45 -10.40 -6.34
C LEU A 44 -0.53 -11.62 -6.14
N PRO A 45 0.44 -11.88 -7.04
CA PRO A 45 1.52 -12.80 -6.72
C PRO A 45 2.24 -12.36 -5.44
N GLY A 46 2.52 -13.30 -4.53
CA GLY A 46 3.12 -12.99 -3.23
C GLY A 46 4.43 -12.21 -3.29
N SER A 47 5.26 -12.50 -4.31
CA SER A 47 6.50 -11.77 -4.58
C SER A 47 6.26 -10.32 -5.00
N ASP A 48 5.23 -10.04 -5.78
CA ASP A 48 4.88 -8.69 -6.23
C ASP A 48 4.23 -7.89 -5.11
N ALA A 49 3.37 -8.52 -4.30
CA ALA A 49 2.82 -7.92 -3.09
C ALA A 49 3.94 -7.52 -2.11
N LEU A 50 4.90 -8.43 -1.84
CA LEU A 50 6.05 -8.14 -0.98
C LEU A 50 6.94 -7.05 -1.56
N LYS A 51 7.21 -7.05 -2.87
CA LYS A 51 7.97 -5.97 -3.52
C LYS A 51 7.28 -4.62 -3.36
N LEU A 52 5.96 -4.57 -3.52
CA LEU A 52 5.20 -3.33 -3.39
C LEU A 52 5.20 -2.81 -1.94
N LEU A 53 5.07 -3.70 -0.96
CA LEU A 53 5.09 -3.37 0.47
C LEU A 53 6.50 -3.05 1.01
N SER A 54 7.57 -3.55 0.38
CA SER A 54 8.96 -3.31 0.80
C SER A 54 9.61 -2.07 0.16
N ARG A 55 8.98 -1.49 -0.87
CA ARG A 55 9.52 -0.30 -1.56
C ARG A 55 9.56 0.95 -0.68
N ARG A 56 10.64 1.73 -0.85
CA ARG A 56 10.81 3.07 -0.23
C ARG A 56 10.22 4.22 -1.05
N GLN A 57 10.00 4.01 -2.34
CA GLN A 57 9.43 5.00 -3.26
C GLN A 57 8.44 4.31 -4.20
N TRP A 58 7.24 4.89 -4.30
CA TRP A 58 6.16 4.38 -5.14
C TRP A 58 6.01 5.22 -6.40
N ARG A 59 5.72 4.55 -7.51
CA ARG A 59 5.44 5.17 -8.81
C ARG A 59 3.94 5.46 -8.95
N GLY A 60 3.56 6.26 -9.95
CA GLY A 60 2.16 6.65 -10.17
C GLY A 60 1.16 5.49 -10.23
N GLY A 61 1.57 4.30 -10.69
CA GLY A 61 0.72 3.09 -10.71
C GLY A 61 0.68 2.31 -9.39
N ASP A 62 1.66 2.50 -8.51
CA ASP A 62 1.76 1.77 -7.25
C ASP A 62 0.67 2.22 -6.25
N ARG A 63 0.20 3.47 -6.36
CA ARG A 63 -0.91 4.01 -5.55
C ARG A 63 -2.20 3.22 -5.77
N ALA A 64 -2.60 3.05 -7.03
CA ALA A 64 -3.81 2.31 -7.38
C ALA A 64 -3.75 0.85 -6.92
N GLN A 65 -2.55 0.24 -6.97
CA GLN A 65 -2.34 -1.10 -6.45
C GLN A 65 -2.51 -1.15 -4.93
N LEU A 66 -1.90 -0.24 -4.17
CA LEU A 66 -2.08 -0.18 -2.72
C LEU A 66 -3.54 0.07 -2.32
N GLU A 67 -4.25 0.95 -3.04
CA GLU A 67 -5.68 1.21 -2.79
C GLU A 67 -6.53 -0.04 -3.05
N ALA A 68 -6.25 -0.78 -4.11
CA ALA A 68 -6.92 -2.05 -4.40
C ALA A 68 -6.63 -3.13 -3.35
N MET A 69 -5.38 -3.24 -2.87
CA MET A 69 -5.02 -4.17 -1.79
C MET A 69 -5.76 -3.83 -0.49
N ALA A 70 -5.81 -2.54 -0.13
CA ALA A 70 -6.54 -2.08 1.05
C ALA A 70 -8.04 -2.38 0.95
N ALA A 71 -8.66 -2.13 -0.21
CA ALA A 71 -10.06 -2.46 -0.44
C ALA A 71 -10.35 -3.96 -0.28
N ARG A 72 -9.45 -4.84 -0.75
CA ARG A 72 -9.57 -6.30 -0.58
C ARG A 72 -9.46 -6.74 0.88
N LEU A 73 -8.66 -6.04 1.67
CA LEU A 73 -8.53 -6.26 3.11
C LEU A 73 -9.64 -5.59 3.93
N GLY A 74 -10.62 -4.94 3.27
CA GLY A 74 -11.73 -4.25 3.94
C GLY A 74 -11.33 -2.91 4.58
N LEU A 75 -10.15 -2.38 4.26
CA LEU A 75 -9.63 -1.14 4.81
C LEU A 75 -10.24 0.05 4.07
N LYS A 76 -10.85 0.97 4.81
CA LYS A 76 -11.21 2.29 4.26
C LYS A 76 -9.92 3.11 4.15
N GLY A 77 -9.56 3.53 2.93
CA GLY A 77 -8.32 4.26 2.67
C GLY A 77 -8.13 5.48 3.58
N PRO A 78 -6.89 5.99 3.73
CA PRO A 78 -6.62 7.12 4.61
C PRO A 78 -7.42 8.35 4.16
N ASN A 79 -8.33 8.80 5.03
CA ASN A 79 -9.02 10.10 4.91
C ASN A 79 -8.03 11.26 4.73
#